data_AF-A0AAE4T6Q0-F1
#
_entry.id   AF-A0AAE4T6Q0-F1
#
_cell.length_a   1.000
_cell.length_b   1.000
_cell.length_c   1.000
_cell.angle_alpha   90.00
_cell.angle_beta   90.00
_cell.angle_gamma   90.00
#
_symmetry.space_group_name_H-M   'P 1'
#
loop_
_entity.id
_entity.type
_entity.pdbx_description
1 polymer ?
#
loop_
_entity_poly.entity_id
_entity_poly.type
_entity_poly.pdbx_seq_one_letter_code
_entity_poly.pdbx_strand_id
1 'polypeptide(L)'
;MNILKFFYPKDSLKRAILNIKEDIKKDVSEVCSETIRIDSFGAYEIDPKNLVFFVCVKSDQMKMKLKEDKILNEKSRELFIKYKYPKNAIEYVSINFESQETVDRDYEGNWYYYYK
;
A
#
# COMPACT_ATOMS: atom_id res chain seq x y z
N MET A 1 15.04 -0.63 1.86
CA MET A 1 15.03 0.07 3.16
C MET A 1 14.84 1.56 2.92
N ASN A 2 13.76 2.13 3.42
CA ASN A 2 13.34 3.52 3.28
C ASN A 2 13.95 4.33 4.40
N ILE A 3 15.04 5.04 4.10
CA ILE A 3 15.78 5.86 5.06
C ILE A 3 14.94 7.02 5.61
N LEU A 4 13.87 7.43 4.92
CA LEU A 4 13.04 8.57 5.34
C LEU A 4 12.41 8.35 6.71
N LYS A 5 12.15 7.09 7.09
CA LYS A 5 11.51 6.74 8.38
C LYS A 5 12.33 7.15 9.60
N PHE A 6 13.65 7.33 9.45
CA PHE A 6 14.53 7.76 10.54
C PHE A 6 14.41 9.25 10.86
N PHE A 7 13.82 10.06 9.98
CA PHE A 7 13.50 11.46 10.24
C PHE A 7 12.21 11.65 11.05
N TYR A 8 11.44 10.58 11.28
CA TYR A 8 10.17 10.66 12.00
C TYR A 8 10.26 9.99 13.38
N PRO A 9 9.57 10.54 14.41
CA PRO A 9 9.48 9.92 15.73
C PRO A 9 9.01 8.47 15.64
N LYS A 10 9.52 7.62 16.56
CA LYS A 10 9.21 6.18 16.60
C LYS A 10 7.70 5.90 16.62
N ASP A 11 6.94 6.73 17.32
CA ASP A 11 5.50 6.58 17.53
C ASP A 11 4.64 7.43 16.58
N SER A 12 5.24 8.08 15.58
CA SER A 12 4.47 8.87 14.61
C SER A 12 3.70 8.00 13.61
N LEU A 13 2.50 8.44 13.24
CA LEU A 13 1.70 7.79 12.18
C LEU A 13 2.49 7.67 10.87
N LYS A 14 3.26 8.71 10.52
CA LYS A 14 4.09 8.69 9.32
C LYS A 14 5.09 7.54 9.32
N ARG A 15 5.78 7.31 10.44
CA ARG A 15 6.73 6.21 10.55
C ARG A 15 6.03 4.85 10.51
N ALA A 16 4.87 4.71 11.13
CA ALA A 16 4.05 3.51 11.03
C ALA A 16 3.68 3.22 9.56
N ILE A 17 3.19 4.22 8.83
CA ILE A 17 2.85 4.11 7.39
C ILE A 17 4.07 3.69 6.55
N LEU A 18 5.24 4.29 6.81
CA LEU A 18 6.46 3.92 6.10
C LEU A 18 6.91 2.49 6.38
N ASN A 19 6.79 2.01 7.63
CA ASN A 19 7.09 0.63 7.96
C ASN A 19 6.07 -0.34 7.34
N ILE A 20 4.78 -0.04 7.40
CA ILE A 20 3.71 -0.82 6.75
C ILE A 20 3.99 -0.91 5.25
N LYS A 21 4.33 0.20 4.59
CA LYS A 21 4.69 0.24 3.16
C LYS A 21 5.87 -0.68 2.82
N GLU A 22 6.89 -0.73 3.67
CA GLU A 22 8.05 -1.62 3.47
C GLU A 22 7.68 -3.09 3.63
N ASP A 23 6.90 -3.42 4.67
CA ASP A 23 6.51 -4.80 4.95
C ASP A 23 5.50 -5.32 3.93
N ILE A 24 4.52 -4.51 3.50
CA ILE A 24 3.65 -4.87 2.36
C ILE A 24 4.50 -5.17 1.13
N LYS A 25 5.48 -4.32 0.80
CA LYS A 25 6.35 -4.57 -0.35
C LYS A 25 7.11 -5.89 -0.22
N LYS A 26 7.60 -6.19 0.98
CA LYS A 26 8.30 -7.45 1.27
C LYS A 26 7.37 -8.65 1.11
N ASP A 27 6.20 -8.63 1.73
CA ASP A 27 5.24 -9.74 1.69
C ASP A 27 4.74 -9.99 0.25
N VAL A 28 4.47 -8.92 -0.52
CA VAL A 28 4.11 -9.03 -1.95
C VAL A 28 5.26 -9.64 -2.75
N SER A 29 6.51 -9.30 -2.45
CA SER A 29 7.68 -9.84 -3.19
C SER A 29 7.91 -11.34 -3.00
N GLU A 30 7.31 -11.95 -1.98
CA GLU A 30 7.36 -13.41 -1.78
C GLU A 30 6.47 -14.16 -2.79
N VAL A 31 5.46 -13.50 -3.36
CA VAL A 31 4.44 -14.10 -4.23
C VAL A 31 4.33 -13.46 -5.62
N CYS A 32 5.08 -12.38 -5.85
CA CYS A 32 5.11 -11.59 -7.07
C CYS A 32 6.55 -11.47 -7.61
N SER A 33 6.75 -11.84 -8.87
CA SER A 33 8.02 -11.72 -9.58
C SER A 33 8.17 -10.41 -10.36
N GLU A 34 7.15 -9.56 -10.39
CA GLU A 34 7.15 -8.30 -11.12
C GLU A 34 7.82 -7.18 -10.30
N THR A 35 8.10 -6.06 -10.96
CA THR A 35 8.51 -4.84 -10.24
C THR A 35 7.33 -4.33 -9.42
N ILE A 36 7.55 -4.19 -8.11
CA ILE A 36 6.54 -3.73 -7.17
C ILE A 36 6.82 -2.28 -6.76
N ARG A 37 5.81 -1.43 -6.92
CA ARG A 37 5.77 -0.09 -6.33
C ARG A 37 4.60 -0.04 -5.34
N ILE A 38 4.85 0.50 -4.15
CA ILE A 38 3.78 0.73 -3.18
C ILE A 38 3.59 2.22 -3.06
N ASP A 39 2.41 2.73 -3.34
CA ASP A 39 2.06 4.13 -3.12
C ASP A 39 1.15 4.26 -1.91
N SER A 40 1.20 5.42 -1.26
CA SER A 40 0.40 5.69 -0.06
C SER A 40 0.15 7.18 0.08
N PHE A 41 -1.10 7.58 0.27
CA PHE A 41 -1.50 8.97 0.43
C PHE A 41 -2.85 9.08 1.15
N GLY A 42 -3.29 10.32 1.39
CA GLY A 42 -4.55 10.64 2.06
C GLY A 42 -4.37 11.54 3.29
N ALA A 43 -5.48 12.07 3.80
CA ALA A 43 -5.52 13.01 4.93
C ALA A 43 -5.43 12.31 6.30
N TYR A 44 -4.50 11.37 6.45
CA TYR A 44 -4.35 10.55 7.67
C TYR A 44 -3.92 11.35 8.91
N GLU A 45 -3.40 12.56 8.73
CA GLU A 45 -3.04 13.48 9.81
C GLU A 45 -4.26 14.21 10.39
N ILE A 46 -5.33 14.33 9.60
CA ILE A 46 -6.62 14.87 10.05
C ILE A 46 -7.45 13.77 10.69
N ASP A 47 -7.58 12.63 9.99
CA ASP A 47 -8.25 11.44 10.49
C ASP A 47 -7.53 10.19 9.94
N PRO A 48 -6.96 9.32 10.79
CA PRO A 48 -6.19 8.14 10.34
C PRO A 48 -6.96 7.19 9.44
N LYS A 49 -8.31 7.24 9.42
CA LYS A 49 -9.13 6.44 8.49
C LYS A 49 -8.92 6.84 7.03
N ASN A 50 -8.49 8.08 6.78
CA ASN A 50 -8.30 8.64 5.44
C ASN A 50 -6.93 8.27 4.85
N LEU A 51 -6.51 7.01 5.00
CA LEU A 51 -5.29 6.47 4.41
C LEU A 51 -5.65 5.47 3.32
N VAL A 52 -4.92 5.53 2.21
CA VAL A 52 -4.97 4.52 1.16
C VAL A 52 -3.57 4.05 0.80
N PHE A 53 -3.43 2.75 0.56
CA PHE A 53 -2.29 2.13 -0.09
C PHE A 53 -2.67 1.61 -1.47
N PHE A 54 -1.75 1.73 -2.42
CA PHE A 54 -1.81 1.07 -3.71
C PHE A 54 -0.61 0.15 -3.88
N VAL A 55 -0.87 -1.14 -4.06
CA VAL A 55 0.12 -2.14 -4.49
C VAL A 55 0.12 -2.15 -6.02
N CYS A 56 1.12 -1.50 -6.61
CA CYS A 56 1.23 -1.32 -8.05
C CYS A 56 2.18 -2.37 -8.64
N VAL A 57 1.66 -3.13 -9.61
CA VAL A 57 2.37 -4.18 -10.35
C VAL A 57 2.34 -3.88 -11.86
N LYS A 58 2.95 -4.73 -12.69
CA LYS A 58 3.01 -4.51 -14.13
C LYS A 58 1.73 -4.97 -14.82
N SER A 59 1.29 -6.20 -14.58
CA SER A 59 0.21 -6.83 -15.35
C SER A 59 -1.15 -6.87 -14.63
N ASP A 60 -2.22 -6.86 -15.41
CA ASP A 60 -3.60 -7.07 -14.94
C ASP A 60 -3.77 -8.47 -14.33
N GLN A 61 -3.12 -9.48 -14.91
CA GLN A 61 -3.13 -10.83 -14.36
C GLN A 61 -2.53 -10.88 -12.95
N MET A 62 -1.38 -10.24 -12.74
CA MET A 62 -0.75 -10.17 -11.41
C MET A 62 -1.59 -9.35 -10.44
N LYS A 63 -2.16 -8.22 -10.88
CA LYS A 63 -3.11 -7.43 -10.08
C LYS A 63 -4.24 -8.31 -9.55
N MET A 64 -4.89 -9.07 -10.43
CA MET A 64 -6.00 -9.95 -10.04
C MET A 64 -5.55 -11.06 -9.10
N LYS A 65 -4.41 -11.71 -9.39
CA LYS A 65 -3.82 -12.74 -8.51
C LYS A 65 -3.59 -12.21 -7.09
N LEU A 66 -2.96 -11.03 -6.94
CA LEU A 66 -2.68 -10.46 -5.63
C LEU A 66 -3.96 -10.00 -4.91
N LYS A 67 -4.92 -9.44 -5.65
CA LYS A 67 -6.22 -9.03 -5.11
C LYS A 67 -7.01 -10.22 -4.55
N GLU A 68 -6.88 -11.40 -5.16
CA GLU A 68 -7.57 -12.63 -4.75
C GLU A 68 -6.82 -13.42 -3.67
N ASP A 69 -5.56 -13.07 -3.36
CA ASP A 69 -4.75 -13.74 -2.34
C ASP A 69 -5.19 -13.33 -0.92
N LYS A 70 -6.06 -14.14 -0.32
CA LYS A 70 -6.59 -13.91 1.03
C LYS A 70 -5.50 -13.84 2.09
N ILE A 71 -4.47 -14.68 1.99
CA ILE A 71 -3.40 -14.77 2.99
C ILE A 71 -2.57 -13.47 2.96
N LEU A 72 -2.22 -12.99 1.77
CA LEU A 72 -1.52 -11.72 1.61
C LEU A 72 -2.34 -10.54 2.14
N ASN A 73 -3.65 -10.52 1.85
CA ASN A 73 -4.54 -9.46 2.32
C ASN A 73 -4.68 -9.46 3.84
N GLU A 74 -4.85 -10.62 4.47
CA GLU A 74 -4.89 -10.76 5.93
C GLU A 74 -3.58 -10.32 6.58
N LYS A 75 -2.43 -10.81 6.08
CA LYS A 75 -1.10 -10.38 6.53
C LYS A 75 -0.92 -8.87 6.42
N SER A 76 -1.33 -8.28 5.30
CA SER A 76 -1.25 -6.82 5.09
C SER A 76 -2.06 -6.04 6.13
N ARG A 77 -3.20 -6.58 6.58
CA ARG A 77 -4.02 -5.98 7.65
C ARG A 77 -3.38 -6.13 9.03
N GLU A 78 -2.72 -7.25 9.31
CA GLU A 78 -2.01 -7.47 10.58
C GLU A 78 -0.85 -6.48 10.78
N LEU A 79 -0.25 -5.96 9.71
CA LEU A 79 0.80 -4.94 9.79
C LEU A 79 0.33 -3.66 10.52
N PHE A 80 -0.95 -3.30 10.38
CA PHE A 80 -1.50 -2.14 11.09
C PHE A 80 -1.50 -2.35 12.61
N ILE A 81 -1.79 -3.57 13.05
CA ILE A 81 -1.74 -3.96 14.47
C ILE A 81 -0.28 -3.97 14.94
N LYS A 82 0.61 -4.61 14.18
CA LYS A 82 2.05 -4.69 14.45
C LYS A 82 2.68 -3.31 14.65
N TYR A 83 2.32 -2.34 13.81
CA TYR A 83 2.85 -0.98 13.85
C TYR A 83 1.99 0.00 14.66
N LYS A 84 1.09 -0.52 15.51
CA LYS A 84 0.26 0.25 16.45
C LYS A 84 -0.54 1.38 15.77
N TYR A 85 -1.02 1.14 14.55
CA TYR A 85 -1.91 2.07 13.87
C TYR A 85 -3.23 2.21 14.67
N PRO A 86 -3.91 3.37 14.65
CA PRO A 86 -5.15 3.58 15.41
C PRO A 86 -6.21 2.52 15.09
N LYS A 87 -6.61 1.75 16.11
CA LYS A 87 -7.49 0.56 15.95
C LYS A 87 -8.83 0.89 15.28
N ASN A 88 -9.43 2.03 15.63
CA ASN A 88 -10.69 2.51 15.07
C ASN A 88 -10.58 2.98 13.61
N ALA A 89 -9.37 3.06 13.04
CA ALA A 89 -9.16 3.45 11.66
C ALA A 89 -8.88 2.25 10.74
N ILE A 90 -8.39 1.12 11.27
CA ILE A 90 -7.83 0.01 10.48
C ILE A 90 -8.82 -0.54 9.45
N GLU A 91 -10.10 -0.69 9.83
CA GLU A 91 -11.15 -1.22 8.95
C GLU A 91 -11.47 -0.29 7.76
N TYR A 92 -11.20 1.01 7.90
CA TYR A 92 -11.48 2.03 6.89
C TYR A 92 -10.29 2.30 5.96
N VAL A 93 -9.07 1.97 6.39
CA VAL A 93 -7.89 2.12 5.52
C VAL A 93 -8.07 1.24 4.29
N SER A 94 -7.86 1.81 3.11
CA SER A 94 -7.96 1.06 1.85
C SER A 94 -6.60 0.49 1.46
N ILE A 95 -6.57 -0.78 1.02
CA ILE A 95 -5.40 -1.42 0.39
C ILE A 95 -5.88 -1.90 -0.98
N ASN A 96 -5.46 -1.18 -2.02
CA ASN A 96 -5.86 -1.45 -3.39
C ASN A 96 -4.70 -2.07 -4.17
N PHE A 97 -5.03 -2.78 -5.24
CA PHE A 97 -4.08 -3.36 -6.19
C PHE A 97 -4.33 -2.74 -7.55
N GLU A 98 -3.29 -2.30 -8.22
CA GLU A 98 -3.40 -1.76 -9.58
C GLU A 98 -2.23 -2.19 -10.47
N SER A 99 -2.46 -2.25 -11.79
CA SER A 99 -1.45 -2.61 -12.77
C SER A 99 -1.02 -1.41 -13.63
N GLN A 100 0.21 -1.43 -14.10
CA GLN A 100 0.66 -0.51 -15.14
C GLN A 100 -0.14 -0.71 -16.44
N GLU A 101 -0.52 -1.93 -16.80
CA GLU A 101 -1.36 -2.19 -17.99
C GLU A 101 -2.70 -1.42 -17.96
N THR A 102 -3.35 -1.34 -16.80
CA THR A 102 -4.58 -0.54 -16.65
C THR A 102 -4.30 0.94 -16.78
N VAL A 103 -3.19 1.42 -16.19
CA VAL A 103 -2.80 2.83 -16.31
C VAL A 103 -2.41 3.18 -17.75
N ASP A 104 -1.72 2.30 -18.46
CA ASP A 104 -1.35 2.47 -19.86
C ASP A 104 -2.59 2.53 -20.76
N ARG A 105 -3.53 1.61 -20.56
CA ARG A 105 -4.75 1.48 -21.36
C ARG A 105 -5.75 2.62 -21.12
N ASP A 106 -5.99 2.95 -19.86
CA ASP A 106 -7.12 3.80 -19.47
C ASP A 106 -6.69 5.23 -19.11
N TYR A 107 -5.38 5.47 -18.89
CA TYR A 107 -4.83 6.74 -18.40
C TYR A 107 -3.54 7.17 -19.10
N GLU A 108 -3.26 6.64 -20.30
CA GLU A 108 -2.09 6.99 -21.13
C GLU A 108 -0.74 6.79 -20.40
N GLY A 109 -0.68 5.81 -19.50
CA GLY A 109 0.49 5.50 -18.69
C GLY A 109 0.73 6.48 -17.54
N ASN A 110 -0.20 7.40 -17.30
CA ASN A 110 -0.05 8.48 -16.32
C ASN A 110 -0.76 8.18 -15.00
N TRP A 111 0.04 7.81 -13.99
CA TRP A 111 -0.46 7.59 -12.62
C TRP A 111 -1.10 8.82 -11.97
N TYR A 112 -0.73 10.04 -12.35
CA TYR A 112 -1.39 11.24 -11.84
C TYR A 112 -2.84 11.31 -12.31
N TYR A 113 -3.12 10.93 -13.56
CA TYR A 113 -4.49 10.88 -14.08
C TYR A 113 -5.29 9.73 -13.45
N TYR A 114 -4.65 8.61 -13.15
CA TYR A 114 -5.29 7.50 -12.43
C TYR A 114 -5.74 7.91 -11.01
N TYR A 115 -4.94 8.69 -10.29
CA TYR A 115 -5.26 9.10 -8.91
C TYR A 115 -6.23 10.29 -8.81
N LYS A 116 -6.53 10.96 -9.92
CA LYS A 116 -7.34 12.17 -9.95
C LYS A 116 -8.82 11.85 -10.08
#